data_AF-A0A972QFK2-F1
#
_entry.id   AF-A0A972QFK2-F1
#
_cell.length_a   1.000
_cell.length_b   1.000
_cell.length_c   1.000
_cell.angle_alpha   90.00
_cell.angle_beta   90.00
_cell.angle_gamma   90.00
#
_symmetry.space_group_name_H-M   'P 1'
#
loop_
_entity.id
_entity.type
_entity.pdbx_description
1 polymer ?
#
loop_
_entity_poly.entity_id
_entity_poly.type
_entity_poly.pdbx_seq_one_letter_code
_entity_poly.pdbx_strand_id
1 'polypeptide(L)'
;MSNVLNKKGITLVEILISMTILALIATGVMGTIVISVETSKKINYEYTATNLCKNRLEYARALIKTDGFLALTGMEEDVHIDALGELDSEGEFIRKTSVDENYDGNQRLTKVEVEVSYYYRGEEPKNPVIMTTIYTDVE
;
A
#
# COMPACT_ATOMS: atom_id res chain seq x y z
N MET A 1 8.63 45.33 -57.64
CA MET A 1 8.51 44.00 -56.99
C MET A 1 9.79 43.72 -56.23
N SER A 2 9.81 44.02 -54.93
CA SER A 2 10.95 43.73 -54.05
C SER A 2 10.67 42.39 -53.36
N ASN A 3 11.38 41.34 -53.78
CA ASN A 3 11.37 40.06 -53.09
C ASN A 3 12.41 40.10 -51.97
N VAL A 4 12.00 40.56 -50.78
CA VAL A 4 12.78 40.37 -49.55
C VAL A 4 12.63 38.91 -49.14
N LEU A 5 13.46 38.03 -49.71
CA LEU A 5 13.69 36.71 -49.15
C LEU A 5 14.57 36.89 -47.92
N ASN A 6 13.92 37.10 -46.77
CA ASN A 6 14.55 37.11 -45.46
C ASN A 6 14.94 35.66 -45.11
N LYS A 7 15.97 35.13 -45.76
CA LYS A 7 16.63 33.87 -45.36
C LYS A 7 17.50 34.15 -44.14
N LYS A 8 16.87 34.41 -42.99
CA LYS A 8 17.58 34.41 -41.71
C LYS A 8 17.85 32.95 -41.35
N GLY A 9 19.08 32.50 -41.59
CA GLY A 9 19.55 31.19 -41.15
C GLY A 9 19.47 31.11 -39.63
N ILE A 10 19.08 29.93 -39.12
CA ILE A 10 19.12 29.62 -37.70
C ILE A 10 20.54 29.85 -37.19
N THR A 11 20.69 30.68 -36.18
CA THR A 11 21.98 30.96 -35.57
C THR A 11 22.35 29.84 -34.59
N LEU A 12 23.65 29.56 -34.45
CA LEU A 12 24.15 28.57 -33.48
C LEU A 12 23.61 28.84 -32.07
N VAL A 13 23.50 30.11 -31.70
CA VAL A 13 23.00 30.57 -30.39
C VAL A 13 21.54 30.18 -30.17
N GLU A 14 20.67 30.32 -31.18
CA GLU A 14 19.26 29.91 -31.10
C GLU A 14 19.11 28.40 -30.88
N ILE A 15 19.99 27.59 -31.50
CA ILE A 15 20.02 26.14 -31.30
C ILE A 15 20.43 25.81 -29.87
N LEU A 16 21.49 26.44 -29.36
CA LEU A 16 21.97 26.20 -28.00
C LEU A 16 20.93 26.57 -26.94
N ILE A 17 20.25 27.70 -27.12
CA ILE A 17 19.17 28.11 -26.22
C ILE A 17 18.01 27.11 -26.28
N SER A 18 17.61 26.69 -27.49
CA SER A 18 16.53 25.72 -27.68
C SER A 18 16.86 24.35 -27.05
N MET A 19 18.10 23.87 -27.22
CA MET A 19 18.58 22.64 -26.57
C MET A 19 18.58 22.74 -25.05
N THR A 20 18.96 23.90 -24.51
CA THR A 20 18.97 24.14 -23.06
C THR A 20 17.55 24.10 -22.49
N ILE A 21 16.60 24.78 -23.14
CA ILE A 21 15.19 24.76 -22.76
C ILE A 21 14.64 23.33 -22.83
N LEU A 22 14.94 22.61 -23.91
CA LEU A 22 14.49 21.23 -24.08
C LEU A 22 15.06 20.30 -22.99
N ALA A 23 16.33 20.48 -22.61
CA ALA A 23 16.96 19.70 -21.54
C ALA A 23 16.30 19.96 -20.17
N LEU A 24 15.97 21.22 -19.87
CA LEU A 24 15.26 21.57 -18.63
C LEU A 24 13.87 20.92 -18.57
N ILE A 25 13.12 20.98 -19.68
CA ILE A 25 11.80 20.34 -19.79
C ILE A 25 11.92 18.83 -19.62
N ALA A 26 12.87 18.20 -20.33
CA ALA A 26 13.09 16.75 -20.26
C ALA A 26 13.41 16.30 -18.83
N THR A 27 14.22 17.06 -18.11
CA THR A 27 14.57 16.76 -16.71
C THR A 27 13.36 16.85 -15.79
N GLY A 28 12.52 17.88 -15.94
CA GLY A 28 11.28 18.02 -15.17
C GLY A 28 10.29 16.88 -15.43
N VAL A 29 10.15 16.46 -16.69
CA VAL A 29 9.30 15.33 -17.09
C VAL A 29 9.83 14.03 -16.48
N MET A 30 11.13 13.76 -16.59
CA MET A 30 11.75 12.55 -16.01
C MET A 30 11.56 12.51 -14.49
N GLY A 31 11.76 13.63 -13.78
CA GLY A 31 11.53 13.70 -12.34
C GLY A 31 10.09 13.35 -11.96
N THR A 32 9.12 13.84 -12.72
CA THR A 32 7.70 13.54 -12.49
C THR A 32 7.39 12.06 -12.71
N ILE A 33 7.98 11.43 -13.73
CA ILE A 33 7.81 10.00 -14.01
C ILE A 33 8.35 9.17 -12.84
N VAL A 34 9.55 9.49 -12.34
CA VAL A 34 10.15 8.77 -11.20
C VAL A 34 9.26 8.84 -9.98
N ILE A 35 8.79 10.04 -9.60
CA ILE A 35 7.90 10.23 -8.45
C ILE A 35 6.57 9.48 -8.65
N SER A 36 6.02 9.49 -9.86
CA SER A 36 4.78 8.78 -10.19
C SER A 36 4.93 7.27 -10.03
N VAL A 37 6.04 6.70 -10.50
CA VAL A 37 6.34 5.26 -10.36
C VAL A 37 6.51 4.90 -8.88
N GLU A 38 7.23 5.70 -8.11
CA GLU A 38 7.42 5.48 -6.67
C GLU A 38 6.10 5.52 -5.90
N THR A 39 5.27 6.52 -6.20
CA THR A 39 3.96 6.67 -5.57
C THR A 39 3.06 5.49 -5.94
N SER A 40 3.08 5.06 -7.19
CA SER A 40 2.29 3.91 -7.65
C SER A 40 2.70 2.62 -6.93
N LYS A 41 4.01 2.39 -6.74
CA LYS A 41 4.48 1.24 -5.96
C LYS A 41 3.96 1.30 -4.52
N LYS A 42 4.10 2.43 -3.83
CA LYS A 42 3.61 2.59 -2.46
C LYS A 42 2.10 2.32 -2.36
N ILE A 43 1.30 2.86 -3.28
CA ILE A 43 -0.15 2.63 -3.34
C ILE A 43 -0.45 1.14 -3.50
N ASN A 44 0.31 0.42 -4.34
CA ASN A 44 0.11 -1.02 -4.52
C ASN A 44 0.37 -1.81 -3.23
N TYR A 45 1.41 -1.46 -2.46
CA TYR A 45 1.66 -2.08 -1.15
C TYR A 45 0.52 -1.81 -0.16
N GLU A 46 0.07 -0.56 -0.07
CA GLU A 46 -1.01 -0.18 0.83
C GLU A 46 -2.34 -0.86 0.45
N TYR A 47 -2.63 -0.98 -0.84
CA TYR A 47 -3.78 -1.73 -1.34
C TYR A 47 -3.67 -3.24 -1.05
N THR A 48 -2.47 -3.81 -1.17
CA THR A 48 -2.22 -5.22 -0.84
C THR A 48 -2.42 -5.46 0.65
N ALA A 49 -1.82 -4.65 1.52
CA ALA A 49 -2.01 -4.71 2.97
C ALA A 49 -3.49 -4.59 3.36
N THR A 50 -4.23 -3.68 2.72
CA THR A 50 -5.69 -3.53 2.89
C THR A 50 -6.44 -4.82 2.57
N ASN A 51 -6.10 -5.48 1.46
CA ASN A 51 -6.73 -6.74 1.08
C ASN A 51 -6.33 -7.88 2.02
N LEU A 52 -5.09 -7.92 2.49
CA LEU A 52 -4.61 -8.91 3.48
C LEU A 52 -5.39 -8.78 4.80
N CYS A 53 -5.58 -7.55 5.31
CA CYS A 53 -6.41 -7.30 6.48
C CYS A 53 -7.85 -7.80 6.26
N LYS A 54 -8.45 -7.44 5.13
CA LYS A 54 -9.82 -7.84 4.79
C LYS A 54 -9.97 -9.36 4.71
N ASN A 55 -9.05 -10.04 4.02
CA ASN A 55 -9.07 -11.49 3.88
C ASN A 55 -8.96 -12.17 5.24
N ARG A 56 -8.09 -11.66 6.12
CA ARG A 56 -7.96 -12.18 7.48
C ARG A 56 -9.22 -12.00 8.31
N LEU A 57 -9.88 -10.84 8.20
CA LEU A 57 -11.17 -10.62 8.87
C LEU A 57 -12.26 -11.56 8.34
N GLU A 58 -12.36 -11.75 7.02
CA GLU A 58 -13.35 -12.71 6.48
C GLU A 58 -13.04 -14.15 6.89
N TYR A 59 -11.76 -14.52 6.96
CA TYR A 59 -11.35 -15.80 7.53
C TYR A 59 -11.75 -15.93 9.00
N ALA A 60 -11.51 -14.90 9.81
CA ALA A 60 -11.92 -14.88 11.21
C ALA A 60 -13.43 -15.03 11.37
N ARG A 61 -14.21 -14.36 10.51
CA ARG A 61 -15.67 -14.50 10.45
C ARG A 61 -16.10 -15.93 10.11
N ALA A 62 -15.43 -16.59 9.18
CA ALA A 62 -15.74 -17.96 8.79
C ALA A 62 -15.42 -18.95 9.92
N LEU A 63 -14.30 -18.76 10.61
CA LEU A 63 -13.94 -19.55 11.80
C LEU A 63 -14.94 -19.39 12.94
N ILE A 64 -15.34 -18.15 13.27
CA ILE A 64 -16.34 -17.90 14.31
C ILE A 64 -17.63 -18.68 14.04
N LYS A 65 -18.07 -18.74 12.76
CA LYS A 65 -19.28 -19.47 12.38
C LYS A 65 -19.16 -20.99 12.49
N THR A 66 -17.96 -21.54 12.40
CA THR A 66 -17.73 -22.99 12.28
C THR A 66 -17.28 -23.59 13.61
N ASP A 67 -16.31 -22.95 14.25
CA ASP A 67 -15.62 -23.44 15.45
C ASP A 67 -15.81 -22.53 16.67
N GLY A 68 -16.56 -21.43 16.53
CA GLY A 68 -16.81 -20.44 17.59
C GLY A 68 -15.65 -19.48 17.82
N PHE A 69 -15.81 -18.57 18.79
CA PHE A 69 -14.80 -17.54 19.09
C PHE A 69 -13.46 -18.10 19.59
N LEU A 70 -13.49 -19.28 20.22
CA LEU A 70 -12.29 -19.95 20.73
C LEU A 70 -11.31 -20.37 19.63
N ALA A 71 -11.76 -20.54 18.38
CA ALA A 71 -10.86 -20.87 17.27
C ALA A 71 -9.97 -19.69 16.83
N LEU A 72 -10.30 -18.47 17.28
CA LEU A 72 -9.46 -17.29 17.10
C LEU A 72 -8.45 -17.11 18.24
N THR A 73 -8.44 -17.99 19.24
CA THR A 73 -7.50 -17.90 20.37
C THR A 73 -6.11 -18.30 19.93
N GLY A 74 -5.20 -17.33 19.98
CA GLY A 74 -3.88 -17.39 19.40
C GLY A 74 -3.58 -16.03 18.81
N MET A 75 -3.03 -15.14 19.64
CA MET A 75 -2.54 -13.85 19.16
C MET A 75 -1.47 -14.14 18.11
N GLU A 76 -1.76 -13.83 16.85
CA GLU A 76 -0.71 -13.77 15.83
C GLU A 76 0.03 -12.46 16.09
N GLU A 77 1.24 -12.54 16.65
CA GLU A 77 2.14 -11.41 16.74
C GLU A 77 3.22 -11.55 15.67
N ASP A 78 3.37 -10.48 14.88
CA ASP A 78 4.46 -10.27 13.93
C ASP A 78 4.71 -11.45 12.98
N VAL A 79 3.66 -11.90 12.32
CA VAL A 79 3.72 -13.01 11.37
C VAL A 79 4.07 -12.47 9.99
N HIS A 80 5.22 -12.88 9.46
CA HIS A 80 5.61 -12.55 8.09
C HIS A 80 4.77 -13.31 7.07
N ILE A 81 4.26 -12.59 6.08
CA ILE A 81 3.42 -13.10 5.01
C ILE A 81 3.80 -12.49 3.65
N ASP A 82 3.52 -13.24 2.60
CA ASP A 82 3.69 -12.77 1.23
C ASP A 82 2.50 -11.90 0.76
N ALA A 83 2.55 -11.42 -0.48
CA ALA A 83 1.48 -10.61 -1.08
C ALA A 83 0.16 -11.39 -1.31
N LEU A 84 0.17 -12.72 -1.18
CA LEU A 84 -1.01 -13.58 -1.25
C LEU A 84 -1.61 -13.87 0.13
N GLY A 85 -0.86 -13.56 1.20
CA GLY A 85 -1.25 -13.76 2.60
C GLY A 85 -0.83 -15.12 3.17
N GLU A 86 0.02 -15.84 2.44
CA GLU A 86 0.62 -17.10 2.87
C GLU A 86 1.81 -16.83 3.79
N LEU A 87 2.09 -17.75 4.71
CA LEU A 87 3.22 -17.65 5.63
C LEU A 87 4.53 -17.74 4.85
N ASP A 88 5.37 -16.72 4.99
CA ASP A 88 6.69 -16.66 4.36
C ASP A 88 7.65 -15.94 5.30
N SER A 89 8.75 -16.60 5.67
CA SER A 89 9.79 -16.01 6.53
C SER A 89 10.49 -14.81 5.90
N GLU A 90 10.47 -14.69 4.57
CA GLU A 90 10.99 -13.53 3.84
C GLU A 90 9.87 -12.64 3.28
N GLY A 91 8.65 -12.83 3.77
CA GLY A 91 7.48 -12.07 3.39
C GLY A 91 7.68 -10.56 3.61
N GLU A 92 7.29 -9.77 2.61
CA GLU A 92 7.40 -8.31 2.65
C GLU A 92 6.36 -7.66 3.58
N PHE A 93 5.34 -8.41 4.00
CA PHE A 93 4.26 -7.95 4.87
C PHE A 93 4.36 -8.64 6.23
N ILE A 94 4.03 -7.90 7.29
CA ILE A 94 3.92 -8.42 8.64
C ILE A 94 2.49 -8.23 9.10
N ARG A 95 1.87 -9.31 9.57
CA ARG A 95 0.50 -9.30 10.08
C ARG A 95 0.50 -9.52 11.59
N LYS A 96 -0.30 -8.72 12.27
CA LYS A 96 -0.67 -8.90 13.67
C LYS A 96 -2.20 -9.01 13.78
N THR A 97 -2.67 -10.00 14.53
CA THR A 97 -4.09 -10.19 14.82
C THR A 97 -4.32 -10.16 16.32
N SER A 98 -5.11 -9.20 16.77
CA SER A 98 -5.52 -9.05 18.17
C SER A 98 -7.00 -9.37 18.31
N VAL A 99 -7.34 -10.18 19.31
CA VAL A 99 -8.72 -10.60 19.60
C VAL A 99 -9.02 -10.20 21.04
N ASP A 100 -10.06 -9.40 21.20
CA ASP A 100 -10.57 -8.97 22.51
C ASP A 100 -11.95 -9.61 22.72
N GLU A 101 -11.96 -10.65 23.55
CA GLU A 101 -13.15 -11.39 23.95
C GLU A 101 -13.92 -10.60 25.02
N ASN A 102 -15.25 -10.60 24.92
CA ASN A 102 -16.13 -9.83 25.80
C ASN A 102 -15.97 -8.31 25.65
N TYR A 103 -15.88 -7.85 24.40
CA TYR A 103 -15.67 -6.45 24.09
C TYR A 103 -16.75 -5.57 24.74
N ASP A 104 -16.31 -4.47 25.37
CA ASP A 104 -17.17 -3.55 26.15
C ASP A 104 -17.94 -4.23 27.30
N GLY A 105 -17.38 -5.32 27.85
CA GLY A 105 -17.99 -6.09 28.94
C GLY A 105 -19.14 -7.01 28.51
N ASN A 106 -19.42 -7.12 27.20
CA ASN A 106 -20.47 -7.97 26.67
C ASN A 106 -19.91 -9.29 26.14
N GLN A 107 -20.26 -10.40 26.80
CA GLN A 107 -19.77 -11.74 26.42
C GLN A 107 -20.19 -12.22 25.04
N ARG A 108 -21.17 -11.58 24.42
CA ARG A 108 -21.61 -11.89 23.05
C ARG A 108 -20.84 -11.10 21.99
N LEU A 109 -19.97 -10.17 22.38
CA LEU A 109 -19.20 -9.33 21.48
C LEU A 109 -17.72 -9.70 21.52
N THR A 110 -17.14 -9.86 20.34
CA THR A 110 -15.70 -10.07 20.18
C THR A 110 -15.18 -9.06 19.18
N LYS A 111 -14.20 -8.26 19.60
CA LYS A 111 -13.51 -7.33 18.71
C LYS A 111 -12.29 -8.04 18.12
N VAL A 112 -12.21 -8.04 16.79
CA VAL A 112 -11.05 -8.55 16.05
C VAL A 112 -10.40 -7.36 15.35
N GLU A 113 -9.11 -7.20 15.60
CA GLU A 113 -8.28 -6.16 15.02
C GLU A 113 -7.14 -6.83 14.26
N VAL A 114 -7.03 -6.50 12.98
CA VAL A 114 -5.96 -6.98 12.11
C VAL A 114 -5.14 -5.78 11.66
N GLU A 115 -3.86 -5.87 11.91
CA GLU A 115 -2.86 -4.90 11.52
C GLU A 115 -1.93 -5.56 10.51
N VAL A 116 -1.67 -4.87 9.39
CA VAL A 116 -0.68 -5.30 8.40
C VAL A 116 0.28 -4.14 8.14
N SER A 117 1.55 -4.35 8.47
CA SER A 117 2.67 -3.50 8.06
C SER A 117 3.42 -4.15 6.89
N TYR A 118 4.29 -3.41 6.21
CA TYR A 118 5.03 -3.91 5.04
C TYR A 118 6.36 -3.19 4.87
N TYR A 119 7.47 -3.84 4.57
CA TYR A 119 8.70 -3.08 4.34
C TYR A 119 8.70 -2.41 2.96
N TYR A 120 8.84 -1.08 2.92
CA TYR A 120 9.05 -0.35 1.68
C TYR A 120 10.42 0.32 1.70
N ARG A 121 11.28 -0.05 0.75
CA ARG A 121 12.69 0.42 0.67
C ARG A 121 13.55 0.06 1.89
N GLY A 122 13.27 -1.06 2.54
CA GLY A 122 13.99 -1.50 3.74
C GLY A 122 13.63 -0.68 4.99
N GLU A 123 12.62 0.18 4.92
CA GLU A 123 12.04 0.86 6.06
C GLU A 123 10.66 0.28 6.36
N GLU A 124 10.35 0.13 7.65
CA GLU A 124 8.98 -0.16 8.08
C GLU A 124 8.15 1.14 8.02
N PRO A 125 7.04 1.17 7.27
CA PRO A 125 6.17 2.31 7.16
C PRO A 125 5.57 2.59 8.53
N LYS A 126 5.70 3.84 8.96
CA LYS A 126 5.22 4.31 10.26
C LYS A 126 3.72 4.15 10.49
N ASN A 127 2.97 3.87 9.43
CA ASN A 127 1.51 3.78 9.44
C ASN A 127 1.10 2.41 8.88
N PRO A 128 0.91 1.41 9.74
CA PRO A 128 0.36 0.12 9.34
C PRO A 128 -1.11 0.28 8.92
N VAL A 129 -1.59 -0.64 8.09
CA VAL A 129 -3.02 -0.71 7.76
C VAL A 129 -3.73 -1.48 8.86
N ILE A 130 -4.63 -0.80 9.58
CA ILE A 130 -5.39 -1.40 10.67
C ILE A 130 -6.85 -1.51 10.25
N MET A 131 -7.42 -2.70 10.36
CA MET A 131 -8.84 -2.94 10.21
C MET A 131 -9.40 -3.60 11.45
N THR A 132 -10.54 -3.08 11.91
CA THR A 132 -11.23 -3.57 13.08
C THR A 132 -12.66 -3.93 12.73
N THR A 133 -13.13 -5.02 13.30
CA THR A 133 -14.54 -5.39 13.25
C THR A 133 -14.98 -5.97 14.57
N ILE A 134 -16.28 -5.87 14.85
CA ILE A 134 -16.90 -6.45 16.03
C ILE A 134 -17.87 -7.50 15.53
N TYR A 135 -17.65 -8.74 15.97
CA TYR A 135 -18.56 -9.83 15.73
C TYR A 135 -19.47 -10.01 16.94
N THR A 136 -20.71 -10.37 16.65
CA THR A 136 -21.68 -10.77 17.66
C THR A 136 -21.95 -12.26 17.53
N ASP A 137 -22.12 -12.94 18.65
CA ASP A 137 -22.62 -14.30 18.66
C ASP A 137 -24.09 -14.28 18.23
N VAL A 138 -24.36 -14.78 17.02
CA VAL A 138 -25.72 -14.93 16.50
C VAL A 138 -26.09 -16.37 16.76
N GLU A 139 -26.97 -16.57 17.76
CA GLU A 139 -27.67 -17.84 17.99
C GLU A 139 -28.35 -18.36 16.72
#